data_AF-A0A2E7VAX8-F1
#
_entry.id   AF-A0A2E7VAX8-F1
#
_cell.length_a   1.000
_cell.length_b   1.000
_cell.length_c   1.000
_cell.angle_alpha   90.00
_cell.angle_beta   90.00
_cell.angle_gamma   90.00
#
_symmetry.space_group_name_H-M   'P 1'
#
loop_
_entity.id
_entity.type
_entity.pdbx_description
1 polymer ?
#
loop_
_entity_poly.entity_id
_entity_poly.type
_entity_poly.pdbx_seq_one_letter_code
_entity_poly.pdbx_strand_id
1 'polypeptide(L)'
;MLFLIVFSISSRWQKELLSKPFHIIWGGFALISAIAFFIAWAIISIFAFQYAEHEPFVIQYFMTLISFPILGWVLSHIQRVLSG
;
A
#
# COMPACT_ATOMS: atom_id res chain seq x y z
N MET A 1 -2.55 9.43 -25.52
CA MET A 1 -2.39 10.72 -24.81
C MET A 1 -2.54 10.58 -23.30
N LEU A 2 -3.68 10.08 -22.78
CA LEU A 2 -3.90 9.82 -21.34
C LEU A 2 -2.83 8.95 -20.67
N PHE A 3 -2.45 7.82 -21.29
CA PHE A 3 -1.45 6.91 -20.74
C PHE A 3 -0.05 7.52 -20.59
N LEU A 4 0.34 8.46 -21.47
CA LEU A 4 1.65 9.13 -21.42
C LEU A 4 1.72 10.15 -20.27
N ILE A 5 0.59 10.79 -19.95
CA ILE A 5 0.49 11.73 -18.83
C ILE A 5 0.58 10.97 -17.51
N VAL A 6 -0.15 9.85 -17.38
CA VAL A 6 -0.06 8.96 -16.22
C VAL A 6 1.36 8.41 -16.05
N PHE A 7 2.01 8.00 -17.15
CA PHE A 7 3.39 7.52 -17.13
C PHE A 7 4.41 8.60 -16.73
N SER A 8 4.23 9.83 -17.23
CA SER A 8 5.12 10.97 -16.92
C SER A 8 4.99 11.41 -15.46
N ILE A 9 3.76 11.42 -14.94
CA ILE A 9 3.49 11.69 -13.53
C ILE A 9 4.10 10.55 -12.69
N SER A 10 3.77 9.29 -12.98
CA SER A 10 4.31 8.13 -12.27
C SER A 10 5.84 8.11 -12.24
N SER A 11 6.51 8.43 -13.36
CA SER A 11 7.98 8.49 -13.45
C SER A 11 8.59 9.61 -12.59
N ARG A 12 7.89 10.73 -12.43
CA ARG A 12 8.35 11.86 -11.63
C ARG A 12 8.14 11.62 -10.13
N TRP A 13 7.01 11.02 -9.78
CA TRP A 13 6.73 10.52 -8.43
C TRP A 13 7.71 9.41 -8.03
N GLN A 14 8.13 8.57 -8.97
CA GLN A 14 9.14 7.54 -8.74
C GLN A 14 10.47 8.13 -8.27
N LYS A 15 10.97 9.18 -8.94
CA LYS A 15 12.26 9.81 -8.59
C LYS A 15 12.22 10.48 -7.21
N GLU A 16 11.07 11.05 -6.83
CA GLU A 16 10.88 11.62 -5.49
C GLU A 16 10.65 10.56 -4.40
N LEU A 17 10.01 9.43 -4.72
CA LEU A 17 9.90 8.31 -3.78
C LEU A 17 11.23 7.59 -3.56
N LEU A 18 12.03 7.42 -4.62
CA LEU A 18 13.35 6.77 -4.57
C LEU A 18 14.38 7.56 -3.75
N SER A 19 14.17 8.86 -3.54
CA SER A 19 15.06 9.71 -2.73
C SER A 19 14.71 9.71 -1.23
N LYS A 20 13.60 9.10 -0.82
CA LYS A 20 13.25 8.90 0.59
C LYS A 20 13.51 7.45 1.03
N PRO A 21 14.00 7.22 2.26
CA PRO A 21 14.24 5.87 2.73
C PRO A 21 12.93 5.08 2.75
N PHE A 22 12.98 3.86 2.19
CA PHE A 22 11.84 2.94 2.04
C PHE A 22 11.03 2.79 3.34
N HIS A 23 11.70 2.76 4.49
CA HIS A 23 11.08 2.65 5.81
C HIS A 23 10.11 3.81 6.14
N ILE A 24 10.36 5.03 5.65
CA ILE A 24 9.47 6.17 5.88
C ILE A 24 8.17 6.02 5.08
N ILE A 25 8.28 5.62 3.82
CA ILE A 25 7.13 5.40 2.94
C ILE A 25 6.30 4.21 3.45
N TRP A 26 6.98 3.12 3.83
CA TRP A 26 6.35 1.93 4.39
C TRP A 26 5.67 2.24 5.73
N GLY A 27 6.30 3.01 6.61
CA GLY A 27 5.70 3.43 7.89
C GLY A 27 4.45 4.29 7.71
N GLY A 28 4.46 5.23 6.75
CA GLY A 28 3.28 6.01 6.40
C GLY A 28 2.13 5.15 5.84
N PHE A 29 2.46 4.20 4.96
CA PHE A 29 1.49 3.24 4.44
C PHE A 29 0.91 2.34 5.53
N ALA A 30 1.74 1.87 6.47
CA ALA A 30 1.33 1.08 7.63
C ALA A 30 0.30 1.84 8.47
N LEU A 31 0.58 3.11 8.77
CA LEU A 31 -0.30 3.96 9.56
C LEU A 31 -1.66 4.18 8.87
N ILE A 32 -1.66 4.53 7.58
CA ILE A 32 -2.89 4.74 6.81
C ILE A 32 -3.70 3.44 6.71
N SER A 33 -3.03 2.30 6.50
CA SER A 33 -3.68 0.99 6.44
C SER A 33 -4.28 0.57 7.78
N ALA A 34 -3.63 0.91 8.90
CA ALA A 34 -4.17 0.65 10.24
C ALA A 34 -5.45 1.47 10.49
N ILE A 35 -5.47 2.74 10.07
CA ILE A 35 -6.66 3.59 10.15
C ILE A 35 -7.79 3.00 9.29
N ALA A 36 -7.48 2.59 8.06
CA ALA A 36 -8.46 1.95 7.18
C ALA A 36 -9.03 0.65 7.79
N PHE A 37 -8.19 -0.16 8.44
CA PHE A 37 -8.62 -1.34 9.21
C PHE A 37 -9.64 -0.97 10.28
N PHE A 38 -9.37 0.05 11.11
CA PHE A 38 -10.28 0.45 12.18
C PHE A 38 -11.61 0.96 11.63
N ILE A 39 -11.57 1.73 10.54
CA ILE A 39 -12.77 2.23 9.88
C ILE A 39 -13.60 1.08 9.33
N ALA A 40 -12.98 0.13 8.61
CA ALA A 40 -13.68 -1.02 8.03
C ALA A 40 -14.30 -1.91 9.11
N TRP A 41 -13.56 -2.19 10.19
CA TRP A 41 -14.05 -2.97 11.32
C TRP A 41 -15.21 -2.26 12.04
N ALA A 42 -15.12 -0.95 12.26
CA ALA A 42 -16.18 -0.16 12.89
C ALA A 42 -17.46 -0.16 12.03
N ILE A 43 -17.33 0.05 10.72
CA ILE A 43 -18.47 0.02 9.79
C ILE A 43 -19.18 -1.34 9.86
N ILE A 44 -18.43 -2.43 9.78
CA ILE A 44 -19.01 -3.78 9.77
C ILE A 44 -19.62 -4.15 11.12
N SER A 45 -18.99 -3.77 12.23
CA SER A 45 -19.54 -3.99 13.58
C SER A 45 -20.85 -3.23 13.80
N ILE A 46 -20.91 -1.98 13.35
CA ILE A 46 -22.13 -1.15 13.45
C ILE A 46 -23.25 -1.75 12.57
N PHE A 47 -22.92 -2.18 11.34
CA PHE A 47 -23.92 -2.67 10.39
C PHE A 47 -24.48 -4.05 10.76
N ALA A 48 -23.63 -4.92 11.31
CA ALA A 48 -24.03 -6.25 11.76
C ALA A 48 -24.76 -6.25 13.11
N PHE A 49 -24.80 -5.12 13.84
CA PHE A 49 -25.25 -5.03 15.23
C PHE A 49 -24.60 -6.08 16.16
N GLN A 50 -23.41 -6.56 15.78
CA GLN A 50 -22.66 -7.59 16.47
C GLN A 50 -21.19 -7.20 16.48
N TYR A 51 -20.47 -7.63 17.52
CA TYR A 51 -19.05 -7.42 17.60
C TYR A 51 -18.37 -8.24 16.51
N ALA A 52 -17.90 -7.58 15.45
CA ALA A 52 -17.29 -8.28 14.33
C ALA A 52 -15.97 -8.92 14.80
N GLU A 53 -15.79 -10.20 14.47
CA GLU A 53 -14.52 -10.89 14.71
C GLU A 53 -13.38 -10.11 14.07
N HIS A 54 -12.35 -9.82 14.85
CA HIS A 54 -11.22 -8.98 14.45
C HIS A 54 -10.18 -9.75 13.64
N GLU A 55 -10.14 -11.08 13.77
CA GLU A 55 -9.23 -11.99 13.06
C GLU A 55 -9.14 -11.74 11.54
N PRO A 56 -10.25 -11.73 10.77
CA PRO A 56 -10.21 -11.54 9.32
C PRO A 56 -9.63 -10.17 8.94
N PHE A 57 -9.93 -9.14 9.71
CA PHE A 57 -9.41 -7.80 9.45
C PHE A 57 -7.92 -7.71 9.74
N VAL A 58 -7.43 -8.39 10.79
CA VAL A 58 -6.01 -8.40 11.15
C VAL A 58 -5.21 -9.11 10.06
N ILE A 59 -5.70 -10.25 9.58
CA ILE A 59 -5.08 -10.98 8.46
C ILE A 59 -5.03 -10.09 7.21
N GLN A 60 -6.13 -9.42 6.87
CA GLN A 60 -6.19 -8.52 5.72
C GLN A 60 -5.20 -7.35 5.85
N TYR A 61 -5.05 -6.77 7.04
CA TYR A 61 -4.07 -5.73 7.31
C TYR A 61 -2.64 -6.23 7.08
N PHE A 62 -2.26 -7.38 7.64
CA PHE A 62 -0.92 -7.94 7.46
C PHE A 62 -0.64 -8.33 6.01
N MET A 63 -1.61 -8.93 5.31
CA MET A 63 -1.46 -9.25 3.88
C MET A 63 -1.21 -7.98 3.06
N THR A 64 -1.92 -6.89 3.37
CA THR A 64 -1.73 -5.59 2.71
C THR A 64 -0.35 -5.01 3.01
N LEU A 65 0.06 -5.06 4.28
CA LEU A 65 1.33 -4.52 4.78
C LEU A 65 2.56 -5.25 4.20
N ILE A 66 2.45 -6.56 3.99
CA ILE A 66 3.52 -7.42 3.42
C ILE A 66 3.49 -7.38 1.89
N SER A 67 2.33 -7.23 1.26
CA SER A 67 2.24 -7.12 -0.20
C SER A 67 2.92 -5.85 -0.72
N PHE A 68 2.84 -4.74 0.03
CA PHE A 68 3.46 -3.47 -0.35
C PHE A 68 4.99 -3.54 -0.57
N PRO A 69 5.81 -4.06 0.37
CA PRO A 69 7.25 -4.25 0.16
C PRO A 69 7.56 -5.25 -0.97
N ILE A 70 6.76 -6.31 -1.10
CA ILE A 70 6.95 -7.30 -2.17
C ILE A 70 6.78 -6.64 -3.54
N LEU A 71 5.69 -5.88 -3.72
CA LEU A 71 5.43 -5.16 -4.97
C LEU A 71 6.51 -4.10 -5.25
N GLY A 72 6.94 -3.37 -4.22
CA GLY A 72 8.05 -2.42 -4.34
C GLY A 72 9.36 -3.08 -4.78
N TRP A 73 9.70 -4.23 -4.20
CA TRP A 73 10.88 -5.01 -4.57
C TRP A 73 10.76 -5.55 -6.00
N VAL A 74 9.62 -6.16 -6.36
CA VAL A 74 9.37 -6.70 -7.70
C VAL A 74 9.48 -5.60 -8.76
N LEU A 75 8.84 -4.44 -8.55
CA LEU A 75 8.93 -3.32 -9.50
C LEU A 75 10.38 -2.83 -9.65
N SER A 76 11.10 -2.69 -8.55
CA SER A 76 12.51 -2.27 -8.58
C SER A 76 13.39 -3.25 -9.34
N HIS A 77 13.12 -4.55 -9.20
CA HIS A 77 13.85 -5.61 -9.88
C HIS A 77 13.56 -5.60 -11.38
N ILE A 78 12.28 -5.50 -11.76
CA ILE A 78 11.84 -5.41 -13.16
C ILE A 78 12.47 -4.18 -13.83
N GLN A 79 12.47 -3.03 -13.15
CA GLN A 79 13.09 -1.81 -13.70
C GLN A 79 14.58 -1.98 -13.93
N ARG A 80 15.29 -2.61 -13.00
CA ARG A 80 16.72 -2.89 -13.16
C ARG A 80 17.01 -3.81 -14.33
N VAL A 81 16.13 -4.79 -14.60
CA VAL A 81 16.24 -5.71 -15.75
C VAL A 81 15.91 -5.02 -17.08
N LEU A 82 14.95 -4.10 -17.09
CA LEU A 82 14.57 -3.35 -18.30
C LEU A 82 15.53 -2.20 -18.64
N SER A 83 16.26 -1.65 -17.66
CA SER A 83 17.20 -0.55 -17.87
C SER A 83 18.65 -0.97 -18.12
N GLY A 84 18.96 -2.27 -17.99
CA GLY A 84 20.28 -2.85 -18.26
C GLY A 84 20.28 -3.63 -19.56
#